data_AF-A0A5C5TBJ6-F1
#
_entry.id   AF-A0A5C5TBJ6-F1
#
_cell.length_a   1.000
_cell.length_b   1.000
_cell.length_c   1.000
_cell.angle_alpha   90.00
_cell.angle_beta   90.00
_cell.angle_gamma   90.00
#
_symmetry.space_group_name_H-M   'P 1'
#
loop_
_entity.id
_entity.type
_entity.pdbx_description
1 polymer ?
#
loop_
_entity_poly.entity_id
_entity_poly.type
_entity_poly.pdbx_seq_one_letter_code
_entity_poly.pdbx_strand_id
1 'polypeptide(L)' 'MINIYKNYWKKSLVFSGKSSWKELLICLVITLLLLAVTYLIPILLPPSLENLGSDLWDILTAFLLFPMIAMTVRVLNKR' A
#
# COMPACT_ATOMS: atom_id res chain seq x y z
N MET A 1 -2.95 -12.83 -8.52
CA MET A 1 -2.77 -11.89 -7.38
C MET A 1 -1.66 -10.87 -7.64
N ILE A 2 -0.40 -11.31 -7.86
CA ILE A 2 0.73 -10.38 -8.09
C ILE A 2 0.52 -9.44 -9.30
N ASN A 3 -0.01 -9.92 -10.43
CA ASN A 3 -0.27 -9.06 -11.59
C ASN A 3 -1.34 -7.97 -11.32
N ILE A 4 -2.33 -8.27 -10.47
CA ILE A 4 -3.34 -7.29 -10.04
C ILE A 4 -2.66 -6.21 -9.20
N TYR A 5 -1.81 -6.61 -8.26
CA TYR A 5 -1.05 -5.68 -7.42
C TYR A 5 -0.06 -4.81 -8.21
N LYS A 6 0.61 -5.37 -9.23
CA LYS A 6 1.46 -4.59 -10.15
C LYS A 6 0.65 -3.53 -10.91
N ASN A 7 -0.54 -3.89 -11.40
CA ASN A 7 -1.41 -2.94 -12.08
C ASN A 7 -1.97 -1.88 -11.14
N TYR A 8 -2.24 -2.24 -9.89
CA TYR A 8 -2.62 -1.31 -8.82
C TYR A 8 -1.56 -0.20 -8.66
N TRP A 9 -0.29 -0.57 -8.55
CA TRP A 9 0.82 0.39 -8.48
C TRP A 9 0.99 1.23 -9.74
N LYS A 10 0.92 0.61 -10.93
CA LYS A 10 1.02 1.36 -12.20
C LYS A 10 -0.07 2.41 -12.38
N LYS A 11 -1.23 2.20 -11.77
CA LYS A 11 -2.38 3.08 -11.87
C LYS A 11 -2.68 3.77 -10.53
N SER A 12 -1.65 4.02 -9.72
CA SER A 12 -1.75 4.66 -8.40
C SER A 12 -2.24 6.10 -8.45
N LEU A 13 -1.99 6.80 -9.57
CA LEU A 13 -2.41 8.19 -9.80
C LEU A 13 -3.60 8.31 -10.77
N VAL A 14 -4.14 7.18 -11.25
CA VAL A 14 -5.24 7.16 -12.20
C VAL A 14 -6.54 6.93 -11.45
N PHE A 15 -7.33 7.99 -11.32
CA PHE A 15 -8.63 7.97 -10.62
C PHE A 15 -9.81 7.60 -11.51
N SER A 16 -9.60 7.54 -12.83
CA SER A 16 -10.60 7.14 -13.82
C SER A 16 -10.57 5.64 -14.12
N GLY A 17 -11.70 5.11 -14.60
CA GLY A 17 -11.89 3.70 -14.94
C GLY A 17 -12.59 2.88 -13.86
N LYS A 18 -12.89 1.61 -14.18
CA LYS A 18 -13.56 0.68 -13.26
C LYS A 18 -12.57 -0.26 -12.60
N SER A 19 -12.74 -0.42 -11.29
CA SER A 19 -12.12 -1.49 -10.51
C SER A 19 -13.19 -2.23 -9.74
N SER A 20 -12.95 -3.51 -9.45
CA SER A 20 -13.87 -4.34 -8.69
C SER A 20 -13.54 -4.34 -7.19
N TRP A 21 -14.56 -4.58 -6.36
CA TRP A 21 -14.37 -4.78 -4.92
C TRP A 21 -13.39 -5.93 -4.61
N LYS A 22 -13.38 -6.99 -5.43
CA LYS A 22 -12.44 -8.11 -5.29
C LYS A 22 -10.99 -7.66 -5.49
N GLU A 23 -10.71 -6.83 -6.50
CA GLU A 23 -9.35 -6.31 -6.74
C GLU A 23 -8.88 -5.39 -5.61
N LEU A 24 -9.77 -4.54 -5.08
CA LEU A 24 -9.47 -3.69 -3.93
C LEU A 24 -9.14 -4.53 -2.69
N LEU A 25 -9.89 -5.59 -2.41
CA LEU A 25 -9.65 -6.47 -1.28
C LEU A 25 -8.33 -7.22 -1.42
N ILE A 26 -8.00 -7.73 -2.62
CA ILE A 26 -6.71 -8.37 -2.90
C ILE A 26 -5.55 -7.38 -2.68
N CYS A 27 -5.67 -6.14 -3.18
CA CYS A 27 -4.61 -5.15 -3.01
C CYS A 27 -4.46 -4.72 -1.56
N LEU A 28 -5.55 -4.55 -0.82
CA LEU A 28 -5.54 -4.28 0.62
C LEU A 28 -4.80 -5.38 1.39
N VAL A 29 -5.13 -6.64 1.14
CA VAL A 29 -4.48 -7.78 1.82
C VAL A 29 -2.99 -7.81 1.54
N ILE A 30 -2.56 -7.62 0.29
CA ILE A 30 -1.13 -7.60 -0.06
C ILE A 30 -0.42 -6.40 0.60
N THR A 31 -1.04 -5.23 0.61
CA THR A 31 -0.50 -4.03 1.27
C THR A 31 -0.36 -4.24 2.78
N LEU A 32 -1.34 -4.86 3.44
CA LEU A 32 -1.26 -5.19 4.87
C LEU A 32 -0.17 -6.22 5.18
N LEU A 33 0.00 -7.24 4.34
CA LEU A 33 1.10 -8.20 4.47
C LEU A 33 2.46 -7.52 4.33
N LEU A 34 2.61 -6.60 3.38
CA LEU A 34 3.84 -5.82 3.23
C LEU A 34 4.10 -4.93 4.45
N LEU A 35 3.08 -4.25 4.96
CA LEU A 35 3.18 -3.43 6.17
C LEU A 35 3.64 -4.25 7.38
N ALA A 36 3.05 -5.43 7.58
CA ALA A 36 3.43 -6.35 8.65
C ALA A 36 4.90 -6.79 8.55
N VAL A 37 5.39 -7.06 7.34
CA VAL A 37 6.80 -7.38 7.11
C VAL A 37 7.70 -6.17 7.39
N THR A 38 7.32 -4.98 6.91
CA THR A 38 8.13 -3.76 7.11
C THR A 38 8.14 -3.28 8.56
N TYR A 39 7.11 -3.60 9.35
CA TYR A 39 7.05 -3.31 10.78
C TYR A 39 8.15 -4.03 11.58
N LEU A 40 8.71 -5.11 11.05
CA LEU A 40 9.83 -5.80 11.69
C LEU A 40 11.17 -5.07 11.51
N ILE A 41 11.28 -4.14 10.55
CA ILE A 41 12.55 -3.45 10.24
C ILE A 41 13.05 -2.61 11.42
N PRO A 42 12.25 -1.73 12.04
CA PRO A 42 12.70 -0.91 13.16
C PRO A 42 13.13 -1.76 14.38
N ILE A 43 12.49 -2.91 14.58
CA ILE A 43 12.78 -3.83 15.69
C ILE A 43 14.17 -4.48 15.54
N LEU A 44 14.62 -4.69 14.31
CA LEU A 44 15.92 -5.30 14.01
C LEU A 44 17.07 -4.30 13.99
N LEU A 45 16.78 -2.99 14.02
CA LEU A 45 17.79 -1.95 14.01
C LEU A 45 18.39 -1.73 15.41
N PRO A 46 19.67 -1.35 15.50
CA PRO A 46 20.28 -1.00 16.77
C PRO A 46 19.60 0.25 17.37
N PRO A 47 19.56 0.39 18.71
CA PRO A 47 18.88 1.52 19.38
C PRO A 47 19.35 2.90 18.93
N SER A 48 20.60 3.03 18.46
CA SER A 48 21.13 4.28 17.91
C SER A 48 20.45 4.75 16.61
N LEU A 49 19.75 3.85 15.90
CA LEU A 49 19.04 4.11 14.65
C LEU A 49 17.52 3.97 14.79
N GLU A 50 16.99 3.90 16.02
CA GLU A 50 15.55 3.70 16.27
C GLU A 50 14.71 4.79 15.60
N ASN A 51 15.10 6.07 15.75
CA ASN A 51 14.42 7.19 15.11
C ASN A 51 14.41 7.07 13.58
N LEU A 52 15.55 6.69 12.98
CA LEU A 52 15.64 6.47 11.54
C LEU A 52 14.74 5.32 11.09
N GLY A 53 14.68 4.24 11.87
CA GLY A 53 13.81 3.09 11.62
C GLY A 53 12.33 3.48 11.64
N SER A 54 11.92 4.24 12.66
CA SER A 54 10.55 4.74 12.79
C SER A 54 10.17 5.67 11.64
N ASP A 55 11.02 6.65 11.32
CA ASP A 55 10.78 7.60 10.22
C ASP A 55 10.64 6.87 8.87
N LEU A 56 11.48 5.87 8.61
CA LEU A 56 11.38 5.04 7.41
C LEU A 56 10.08 4.23 7.38
N TRP A 57 9.63 3.70 8.51
CA TRP A 57 8.37 2.98 8.60
C TRP A 57 7.17 3.89 8.33
N ASP A 58 7.19 5.12 8.82
CA ASP A 58 6.14 6.12 8.55
C ASP A 58 6.06 6.46 7.04
N ILE A 59 7.22 6.70 6.41
CA ILE A 59 7.30 6.98 4.96
C ILE A 59 6.79 5.78 4.15
N LEU A 60 7.22 4.56 4.49
CA LEU A 60 6.77 3.35 3.82
C LEU A 60 5.27 3.14 3.98
N THR A 61 4.74 3.40 5.17
CA THR A 61 3.31 3.26 5.46
C THR A 61 2.49 4.23 4.61
N ALA A 62 2.88 5.50 4.57
CA ALA A 62 2.24 6.49 3.72
C ALA A 62 2.31 6.09 2.23
N PHE A 63 3.48 5.65 1.76
CA PHE A 63 3.68 5.25 0.37
C PHE A 63 2.84 4.03 -0.02
N LEU A 64 2.80 2.99 0.81
CA LEU A 64 2.06 1.75 0.55
C LEU A 64 0.53 1.95 0.57
N LEU A 65 0.03 2.85 1.42
CA LEU A 65 -1.39 3.16 1.52
C LEU A 65 -1.87 4.17 0.48
N PHE A 66 -1.02 5.07 0.00
CA PHE A 66 -1.41 6.13 -0.93
C PHE A 66 -2.20 5.64 -2.17
N PRO A 67 -1.78 4.56 -2.89
CA PRO A 67 -2.51 4.10 -4.07
C PRO A 67 -3.88 3.47 -3.75
N MET A 68 -4.16 3.15 -2.47
CA MET A 68 -5.49 2.65 -2.05
C MET A 68 -6.57 3.71 -2.26
N ILE A 69 -6.23 4.99 -2.17
CA ILE A 69 -7.17 6.09 -2.38
C ILE A 69 -7.68 6.05 -3.83
N ALA A 70 -6.78 6.00 -4.81
CA ALA A 70 -7.14 5.93 -6.22
C ALA A 70 -7.93 4.66 -6.57
N MET A 71 -7.60 3.53 -5.94
CA MET A 71 -8.38 2.30 -6.14
C MET A 71 -9.78 2.38 -5.55
N THR A 72 -9.91 2.94 -4.34
CA THR A 72 -11.19 3.17 -3.68
C THR A 72 -12.08 4.07 -4.53
N VAL A 73 -11.53 5.17 -5.05
CA VAL A 73 -12.26 6.07 -5.95
C VAL A 73 -12.78 5.32 -7.18
N ARG A 74 -11.98 4.46 -7.83
CA ARG A 74 -12.41 3.67 -9.00
C ARG A 74 -13.45 2.60 -8.71
N VAL A 75 -13.49 2.08 -7.48
CA VAL A 75 -14.50 1.12 -7.05
C VAL A 75 -15.83 1.82 -6.76
N LEU A 76 -15.77 3.01 -6.14
CA LEU A 76 -16.95 3.81 -5.80
C LEU A 76 -17.53 4.55 -6.99
N ASN A 77 -16.67 4.96 -7.93
CA ASN A 77 -17.09 5.65 -9.15
C ASN A 77 -17.73 4.65 -10.11
N LYS A 78 -19.07 4.60 -10.11
CA LYS A 78 -19.86 3.65 -10.92
C LYS A 78 -19.92 3.98 -12.43
N ARG A 79 -19.29 5.08 -12.89
CA ARG A 79 -19.28 5.47 -14.31
C ARG A 79 -18.36 4.58 -15.13
#